data_AF-A0A0V1M0N0-F1
#
_entry.id   AF-A0A0V1M0N0-F1
#
_cell.length_a   1.000
_cell.length_b   1.000
_cell.length_c   1.000
_cell.angle_alpha   90.00
_cell.angle_beta   90.00
_cell.angle_gamma   90.00
#
_symmetry.space_group_name_H-M   'P 1'
#
loop_
_entity.id
_entity.type
_entity.pdbx_description
1 polymer ?
#
loop_
_entity_poly.entity_id
_entity_poly.type
_entity_poly.pdbx_seq_one_letter_code
_entity_poly.pdbx_strand_id
1 'polypeptide(L)'
;METTSISVKLPPFWPHNPRMWFAQAEAQFYLRHVSASLTKYFYVISSLLDSVTPDVDDLLEPVGDNPYETLKSRLLERYGQSDDDRFNALTTPTAVGDMKPSQILREMRRNCGKDLDPNTFFFQKVFLQRLPLNIQMILRANTCPNVEEMAKKADELLALNSNSPNSVYAVKEQSGDRAQILEQRIADLEERFRSLNRQPRHRSQTPSPRRQNSSRTRQRTSSVCYYHQKFGAQARKCRSPCRYQGNAHPETSWQ
;
A
#
# COMPACT_ATOMS: atom_id res chain seq x y z
N MET A 1 -57.44 -9.55 -37.85
CA MET A 1 -56.15 -8.84 -37.98
C MET A 1 -55.23 -9.39 -36.91
N GLU A 2 -54.33 -10.28 -37.29
CA GLU A 2 -53.35 -10.86 -36.37
C GLU A 2 -52.32 -9.77 -36.02
N THR A 3 -52.38 -9.24 -34.82
CA THR A 3 -51.34 -8.35 -34.30
C THR A 3 -50.16 -9.22 -33.88
N THR A 4 -49.19 -9.40 -34.77
CA THR A 4 -47.89 -9.99 -34.43
C THR A 4 -47.25 -9.08 -33.37
N SER A 5 -47.26 -9.52 -32.11
CA SER A 5 -46.69 -8.73 -31.01
C SER A 5 -45.18 -8.67 -31.19
N ILE A 6 -44.67 -7.53 -31.66
CA ILE A 6 -43.23 -7.29 -31.76
C ILE A 6 -42.71 -7.07 -30.32
N SER A 7 -42.28 -8.16 -29.68
CA SER A 7 -41.70 -8.12 -28.33
C SER A 7 -40.33 -7.42 -28.38
N VAL A 8 -40.20 -6.33 -27.64
CA VAL A 8 -38.91 -5.69 -27.36
C VAL A 8 -38.27 -6.42 -26.18
N LYS A 9 -37.06 -6.92 -26.36
CA LYS A 9 -36.26 -7.47 -25.25
C LYS A 9 -35.26 -6.42 -24.80
N LEU A 10 -35.49 -5.87 -23.62
CA LEU A 10 -34.55 -4.96 -22.98
C LEU A 10 -33.63 -5.74 -22.03
N PRO A 11 -32.35 -5.34 -21.91
CA PRO A 11 -31.49 -5.88 -20.86
C PRO A 11 -31.98 -5.38 -19.48
N PRO A 12 -31.61 -6.08 -18.39
CA PRO A 12 -31.82 -5.57 -17.04
C PRO A 12 -31.28 -4.15 -16.88
N PHE A 13 -31.97 -3.32 -16.11
CA PHE A 13 -31.58 -1.94 -15.84
C PHE A 13 -30.15 -1.84 -15.27
N TRP A 14 -29.42 -0.77 -15.62
CA TRP A 14 -28.04 -0.56 -15.15
C TRP A 14 -27.96 0.66 -14.23
N PRO A 15 -28.11 0.48 -12.90
CA PRO A 15 -28.09 1.60 -11.94
C PRO A 15 -26.79 2.41 -11.98
N HIS A 16 -25.67 1.76 -12.30
CA HIS A 16 -24.36 2.40 -12.39
C HIS A 16 -24.16 3.22 -13.68
N ASN A 17 -25.02 3.04 -14.69
CA ASN A 17 -24.92 3.73 -15.97
C ASN A 17 -26.29 3.85 -16.67
N PRO A 18 -27.26 4.55 -16.05
CA PRO A 18 -28.64 4.59 -16.53
C PRO A 18 -28.77 5.31 -17.88
N ARG A 19 -27.92 6.31 -18.16
CA ARG A 19 -27.92 7.06 -19.43
C ARG A 19 -27.67 6.14 -20.64
N MET A 20 -26.67 5.27 -20.56
CA MET A 20 -26.37 4.33 -21.65
C MET A 20 -27.46 3.28 -21.81
N TRP A 21 -28.02 2.81 -20.69
CA TRP A 21 -29.13 1.86 -20.73
C TRP A 21 -30.35 2.45 -21.45
N PHE A 22 -30.75 3.68 -21.12
CA PHE A 22 -31.88 4.35 -21.80
C PHE A 22 -31.60 4.60 -23.28
N ALA A 23 -30.38 5.00 -23.66
CA ALA A 23 -30.02 5.16 -25.06
C ALA A 23 -30.18 3.84 -25.84
N GLN A 24 -29.80 2.71 -25.24
CA GLN A 24 -29.98 1.39 -25.84
C GLN A 24 -31.47 1.00 -25.89
N ALA A 25 -32.24 1.25 -24.83
CA ALA A 25 -33.67 0.97 -24.80
C ALA A 25 -34.43 1.77 -25.87
N GLU A 26 -34.11 3.05 -26.03
CA GLU A 26 -34.72 3.94 -27.03
C GLU A 26 -34.38 3.51 -28.46
N ALA A 27 -33.15 3.07 -28.71
CA ALA A 27 -32.79 2.49 -29.99
C ALA A 27 -33.63 1.23 -30.30
N GLN A 28 -33.86 0.36 -29.30
CA GLN A 28 -34.72 -0.81 -29.48
C GLN A 28 -36.19 -0.43 -29.73
N PHE A 29 -36.72 0.56 -29.00
CA PHE A 29 -38.08 1.07 -29.25
C PHE A 29 -38.21 1.64 -30.65
N TYR A 30 -37.22 2.42 -31.11
CA TYR A 30 -37.20 2.99 -32.45
C TYR A 30 -37.20 1.91 -33.54
N LEU A 31 -36.30 0.92 -33.42
CA LEU A 31 -36.17 -0.18 -34.38
C LEU A 31 -37.42 -1.08 -34.45
N ARG A 32 -38.20 -1.14 -33.37
CA ARG A 32 -39.43 -1.95 -33.27
C ARG A 32 -40.71 -1.12 -33.39
N HIS A 33 -40.59 0.16 -33.76
CA HIS A 33 -41.71 1.10 -33.92
C HIS A 33 -42.61 1.23 -32.68
N VAL A 34 -42.03 1.07 -31.48
CA VAL A 34 -42.75 1.30 -30.22
C VAL A 34 -42.76 2.81 -29.95
N SER A 35 -43.86 3.47 -30.29
CA SER A 35 -44.03 4.91 -30.12
C SER A 35 -44.84 5.27 -28.88
N ALA A 36 -45.78 4.43 -28.46
CA ALA A 36 -46.69 4.69 -27.34
C ALA A 36 -45.93 4.81 -26.01
N SER A 37 -46.09 5.95 -25.34
CA SER A 37 -45.41 6.27 -24.07
C SER A 37 -45.71 5.24 -22.98
N LEU A 38 -46.98 4.85 -22.82
CA LEU A 38 -47.39 3.83 -21.86
C LEU A 38 -46.77 2.45 -22.14
N THR A 39 -46.60 2.07 -23.41
CA THR A 39 -45.94 0.81 -23.77
C THR A 39 -44.46 0.83 -23.40
N LYS A 40 -43.75 1.94 -23.68
CA LYS A 40 -42.35 2.12 -23.28
C LYS A 40 -42.21 2.08 -21.75
N TYR A 41 -43.13 2.72 -21.02
CA TYR A 41 -43.19 2.69 -19.56
C TYR A 41 -43.19 1.25 -19.04
N PHE A 42 -44.10 0.39 -19.50
CA PHE A 42 -44.15 -1.01 -19.05
C PHE A 42 -42.91 -1.83 -19.43
N TYR A 43 -42.30 -1.56 -20.59
CA TYR A 43 -41.01 -2.17 -20.94
C TYR A 43 -39.90 -1.77 -19.96
N VAL A 44 -39.87 -0.50 -19.52
CA VAL A 44 -38.88 -0.06 -18.53
C VAL A 44 -39.15 -0.70 -17.17
N ILE A 45 -40.39 -0.68 -16.68
CA ILE A 45 -40.79 -1.30 -15.41
C ILE A 45 -40.41 -2.79 -15.38
N SER A 46 -40.71 -3.53 -16.44
CA SER A 46 -40.36 -4.96 -16.55
C SER A 46 -38.85 -5.24 -16.62
N SER A 47 -38.02 -4.21 -16.83
CA SER A 47 -36.57 -4.33 -16.90
C SER A 47 -35.86 -3.90 -15.62
N LEU A 48 -36.59 -3.38 -14.62
CA LEU A 48 -36.03 -2.99 -13.34
C LEU A 48 -35.62 -4.22 -12.53
N LEU A 49 -34.51 -4.13 -11.81
CA LEU A 49 -34.05 -5.19 -10.91
C LEU A 49 -34.67 -5.05 -9.53
N ASP A 50 -34.78 -6.14 -8.79
CA ASP A 50 -35.22 -6.13 -7.39
C ASP A 50 -34.39 -5.16 -6.53
N SER A 51 -33.09 -5.01 -6.83
CA SER A 51 -32.20 -4.10 -6.10
C SER A 51 -32.60 -2.63 -6.20
N VAL A 52 -33.37 -2.23 -7.22
CA VAL A 52 -33.82 -0.84 -7.40
C VAL A 52 -35.26 -0.60 -6.95
N THR A 53 -36.03 -1.67 -6.66
CA THR A 53 -37.44 -1.59 -6.27
C THR A 53 -37.76 -0.68 -5.08
N PRO A 54 -37.00 -0.67 -3.95
CA PRO A 54 -37.32 0.24 -2.84
C PRO A 54 -37.20 1.72 -3.23
N ASP A 55 -36.33 2.00 -4.21
CA ASP A 55 -36.06 3.34 -4.70
C ASP A 55 -36.90 3.70 -5.93
N VAL A 56 -37.94 2.93 -6.29
CA VAL A 56 -38.82 3.25 -7.43
C VAL A 56 -40.31 3.03 -7.15
N ASP A 57 -40.69 2.75 -5.90
CA ASP A 57 -42.08 2.46 -5.50
C ASP A 57 -43.04 3.61 -5.86
N ASP A 58 -42.61 4.87 -5.67
CA ASP A 58 -43.37 6.06 -6.06
C ASP A 58 -43.46 6.29 -7.59
N LEU A 59 -42.75 5.49 -8.39
CA LEU A 59 -42.73 5.56 -9.85
C LEU A 59 -43.61 4.48 -10.51
N LEU A 60 -44.26 3.62 -9.70
CA LEU A 60 -45.12 2.53 -10.16
C LEU A 60 -46.50 3.00 -10.66
N GLU A 61 -46.86 4.25 -10.38
CA GLU A 61 -48.05 4.87 -10.95
C GLU A 61 -47.68 5.71 -12.19
N PRO A 62 -48.28 5.45 -13.37
CA PRO A 62 -48.02 6.26 -14.55
C PRO A 62 -48.65 7.66 -14.36
N VAL A 63 -47.82 8.67 -14.17
CA VAL A 63 -48.25 10.06 -13.98
C VAL A 63 -48.23 10.85 -15.29
N GLY A 64 -49.37 11.47 -15.62
CA GLY A 64 -49.52 12.40 -16.75
C GLY A 64 -49.56 11.75 -18.14
N ASP A 65 -49.54 12.58 -19.19
CA ASP A 65 -49.68 12.13 -20.58
C ASP A 65 -48.44 11.40 -21.13
N ASN A 66 -47.29 11.56 -20.47
CA ASN A 66 -46.00 11.00 -20.90
C ASN A 66 -45.32 10.19 -19.78
N PRO A 67 -45.91 9.06 -19.35
CA PRO A 67 -45.40 8.27 -18.22
C PRO A 67 -43.95 7.78 -18.43
N TYR A 68 -43.55 7.49 -19.67
CA TYR A 68 -42.17 7.11 -19.98
C TYR A 68 -41.15 8.21 -19.71
N GLU A 69 -41.42 9.45 -20.13
CA GLU A 69 -40.48 10.56 -19.94
C GLU A 69 -40.37 10.95 -18.46
N THR A 70 -41.48 10.88 -17.73
CA THR A 70 -41.49 11.07 -16.27
C THR A 70 -40.63 10.01 -15.58
N LEU A 71 -40.86 8.73 -15.87
CA LEU A 71 -40.09 7.61 -15.30
C LEU A 71 -38.60 7.72 -15.64
N LYS A 72 -38.26 7.97 -16.90
CA LYS A 72 -36.89 8.16 -17.37
C LYS A 72 -36.18 9.29 -16.62
N SER A 73 -36.84 10.44 -16.49
CA SER A 73 -36.27 11.61 -15.80
C SER A 73 -35.97 11.31 -14.33
N ARG A 74 -36.91 10.65 -13.63
CA ARG A 74 -36.76 10.29 -12.21
C ARG A 74 -35.69 9.23 -11.98
N LEU A 75 -35.59 8.22 -12.85
CA LEU A 75 -34.53 7.22 -12.79
C LEU A 75 -33.14 7.83 -13.07
N LEU A 76 -33.06 8.76 -14.02
CA LEU A 76 -31.82 9.49 -14.31
C LEU A 76 -31.44 10.46 -13.18
N GLU A 77 -32.40 11.01 -12.45
CA GLU A 77 -32.17 11.85 -11.29
C GLU A 77 -31.64 11.03 -10.10
N ARG A 78 -32.26 9.87 -9.80
CA ARG A 78 -31.87 9.02 -8.66
C ARG A 78 -30.58 8.26 -8.85
N TYR A 79 -30.35 7.74 -10.06
CA TYR A 79 -29.20 6.89 -10.38
C TYR A 79 -28.15 7.59 -11.25
N GLY A 80 -28.41 8.84 -11.64
CA GLY A 80 -27.41 9.67 -12.32
C GLY A 80 -26.31 10.10 -11.35
N GLN A 81 -25.12 10.36 -11.89
CA GLN A 81 -24.08 11.04 -11.12
C GLN A 81 -24.53 12.46 -10.81
N SER A 82 -24.36 12.88 -9.55
CA SER A 82 -24.58 14.28 -9.16
C SER A 82 -23.52 15.19 -9.79
N ASP A 83 -23.81 16.49 -9.86
CA ASP A 83 -22.82 17.45 -10.36
C ASP A 83 -21.58 17.54 -9.45
N ASP A 84 -21.73 17.27 -8.15
CA ASP A 84 -20.61 17.18 -7.21
C ASP A 84 -19.74 15.95 -7.48
N ASP A 85 -20.36 14.77 -7.70
CA ASP A 85 -19.63 13.56 -8.08
C ASP A 85 -18.84 13.76 -9.38
N ARG A 86 -19.44 14.45 -10.35
CA ARG A 86 -18.81 14.78 -11.62
C ARG A 86 -17.64 15.75 -11.43
N PHE A 87 -17.80 16.76 -10.58
CA PHE A 87 -16.74 17.69 -10.23
C PHE A 87 -15.59 16.99 -9.50
N ASN A 88 -15.89 16.15 -8.52
CA ASN A 88 -14.91 15.35 -7.79
C ASN A 88 -14.18 14.39 -8.74
N ALA A 89 -14.90 13.76 -9.67
CA ALA A 89 -14.30 12.91 -10.69
C ALA A 89 -13.45 13.69 -11.71
N LEU A 90 -13.63 15.00 -11.86
CA LEU A 90 -12.82 15.91 -12.69
C LEU A 90 -11.62 16.52 -11.94
N THR A 91 -11.71 16.71 -10.63
CA THR A 91 -10.65 17.36 -9.84
C THR A 91 -9.74 16.36 -9.13
N THR A 92 -10.24 15.16 -8.81
CA THR A 92 -9.44 14.12 -8.16
C THR A 92 -8.48 13.48 -9.18
N PRO A 93 -7.17 13.44 -8.91
CA PRO A 93 -6.24 12.73 -9.77
C PRO A 93 -6.58 11.24 -9.78
N THR A 94 -7.11 10.72 -10.89
CA THR A 94 -7.22 9.27 -11.09
C THR A 94 -5.80 8.70 -11.03
N ALA A 95 -5.57 7.66 -10.21
CA ALA A 95 -4.27 7.03 -10.10
C ALA A 95 -3.79 6.60 -11.49
N VAL A 96 -2.78 7.32 -12.00
CA VAL A 96 -2.16 7.11 -13.31
C VAL A 96 -1.33 5.83 -13.22
N GLY A 97 -1.99 4.69 -13.24
CA GLY A 97 -1.35 3.39 -13.41
C GLY A 97 -1.11 3.15 -14.90
N ASP A 98 -2.03 2.41 -15.53
CA ASP A 98 -1.89 1.91 -16.90
C ASP A 98 -2.81 2.60 -17.93
N MET A 99 -3.56 3.63 -17.54
CA MET A 99 -4.49 4.30 -18.44
C MET A 99 -3.78 5.21 -19.42
N LYS A 100 -4.16 5.10 -20.70
CA LYS A 100 -3.70 6.03 -21.73
C LYS A 100 -4.26 7.44 -21.48
N PRO A 101 -3.49 8.52 -21.70
CA PRO A 101 -3.95 9.90 -21.68
C PRO A 101 -5.22 10.13 -22.49
N SER A 102 -5.37 9.49 -23.65
CA SER A 102 -6.63 9.52 -24.43
C SER A 102 -7.82 8.85 -23.74
N GLN A 103 -7.59 7.85 -22.88
CA GLN A 103 -8.64 7.27 -22.03
C GLN A 103 -9.00 8.22 -20.88
N ILE A 104 -8.00 8.83 -20.22
CA ILE A 104 -8.22 9.86 -19.20
C ILE A 104 -9.05 11.01 -19.77
N LEU A 105 -8.72 11.47 -20.98
CA LEU A 105 -9.47 12.52 -21.66
C LEU A 105 -10.94 12.14 -21.90
N ARG A 106 -11.19 10.91 -22.36
CA ARG A 106 -12.56 10.40 -22.58
C ARG A 106 -13.36 10.33 -21.29
N GLU A 107 -12.74 9.89 -20.20
CA GLU A 107 -13.36 9.87 -18.88
C GLU A 107 -13.69 11.27 -18.39
N MET A 108 -12.75 12.21 -18.50
CA MET A 108 -13.00 13.61 -18.16
C MET A 108 -14.17 14.20 -18.97
N ARG A 109 -14.24 13.94 -20.28
CA ARG A 109 -15.37 14.39 -21.11
C ARG A 109 -16.69 13.77 -20.70
N ARG A 110 -16.69 12.51 -20.24
CA ARG A 110 -17.90 11.85 -19.74
C ARG A 110 -18.44 12.53 -18.48
N ASN A 111 -17.53 12.98 -17.63
CA ASN A 111 -17.87 13.65 -16.38
C ASN A 111 -18.21 15.14 -16.60
N CYS A 112 -17.77 15.75 -17.71
CA CYS A 112 -18.15 17.12 -18.05
C CYS A 112 -19.66 17.32 -18.14
N GLY A 113 -20.14 18.33 -17.39
CA GLY A 113 -21.44 19.00 -17.51
C GLY A 113 -21.81 19.35 -18.95
N LYS A 114 -23.10 19.64 -19.20
CA LYS A 114 -23.47 20.39 -20.40
C LYS A 114 -22.84 21.80 -20.40
N ASP A 115 -22.49 22.29 -19.21
CA ASP A 115 -21.99 23.65 -18.96
C ASP A 115 -20.46 23.79 -19.07
N LEU A 116 -19.73 22.68 -19.23
CA LEU A 116 -18.27 22.67 -19.31
C LEU A 116 -17.82 22.22 -20.71
N ASP A 117 -17.41 23.19 -21.54
CA ASP A 117 -16.85 22.90 -22.85
C ASP A 117 -15.45 22.25 -22.71
N PRO A 118 -15.24 21.02 -23.25
CA PRO A 118 -13.97 20.32 -23.25
C PRO A 118 -12.80 21.04 -23.95
N ASN A 119 -13.06 22.11 -24.72
CA ASN A 119 -12.01 22.88 -25.39
C ASN A 119 -11.55 24.10 -24.61
N THR A 120 -12.19 24.41 -23.48
CA THR A 120 -11.82 25.55 -22.63
C THR A 120 -10.41 25.38 -22.04
N PHE A 121 -9.71 26.50 -21.87
CA PHE A 121 -8.37 26.54 -21.24
C PHE A 121 -8.35 25.82 -19.88
N PHE A 122 -9.42 25.96 -19.09
CA PHE A 122 -9.58 25.27 -17.82
C PHE A 122 -9.53 23.75 -17.98
N PHE A 123 -10.31 23.19 -18.91
CA PHE A 123 -10.31 21.75 -19.16
C PHE A 123 -8.95 21.23 -19.62
N GLN A 124 -8.24 21.99 -20.48
CA GLN A 124 -6.88 21.63 -20.90
C GLN A 124 -5.91 21.61 -19.71
N LYS A 125 -6.03 22.60 -18.81
CA LYS A 125 -5.19 22.70 -17.61
C LYS A 125 -5.43 21.53 -16.64
N VAL A 126 -6.69 21.17 -16.40
CA VAL A 126 -7.04 20.01 -15.57
C VAL A 126 -6.54 18.71 -16.20
N PHE A 127 -6.66 18.56 -17.51
CA PHE A 127 -6.13 17.40 -18.23
C PHE A 127 -4.61 17.29 -18.07
N LEU A 128 -3.87 18.39 -18.27
CA LEU A 128 -2.42 18.41 -18.06
C LEU A 128 -2.03 18.02 -16.63
N GLN A 129 -2.74 18.53 -15.61
CA GLN A 129 -2.44 18.22 -14.21
C GLN A 129 -2.56 16.73 -13.87
N ARG A 130 -3.31 15.95 -14.65
CA ARG A 130 -3.45 14.50 -14.48
C ARG A 130 -2.34 13.68 -15.15
N LEU A 131 -1.48 14.28 -15.96
CA LEU A 131 -0.41 13.56 -16.64
C LEU A 131 0.87 13.50 -15.78
N PRO A 132 1.77 12.53 -16.01
CA PRO A 132 3.10 12.53 -15.40
C PRO A 132 3.89 13.81 -15.73
N LEU A 133 4.70 14.29 -14.79
CA LEU A 133 5.40 15.58 -14.91
C LEU A 133 6.28 15.69 -16.17
N ASN A 134 6.96 14.61 -16.54
CA ASN A 134 7.79 14.55 -17.75
C ASN A 134 6.97 14.81 -19.03
N ILE A 135 5.75 14.26 -19.10
CA ILE A 135 4.85 14.48 -20.23
C ILE A 135 4.26 15.89 -20.20
N GLN A 136 3.89 16.39 -19.01
CA GLN A 136 3.42 17.76 -18.86
C GLN A 136 4.45 18.78 -19.38
N MET A 137 5.73 18.60 -19.06
CA MET A 137 6.79 19.52 -19.49
C MET A 137 6.90 19.56 -21.02
N ILE A 138 6.89 18.40 -21.67
CA ILE A 138 7.00 18.32 -23.13
C ILE A 138 5.75 18.94 -23.80
N LEU A 139 4.55 18.64 -23.30
CA LEU A 139 3.31 19.18 -23.86
C LEU A 139 3.17 20.69 -23.64
N ARG A 140 3.73 21.25 -22.56
CA ARG A 140 3.75 22.72 -22.36
C ARG A 140 4.72 23.43 -23.28
N ALA A 141 5.82 22.78 -23.65
CA ALA A 141 6.80 23.32 -24.60
C ALA A 141 6.32 23.23 -26.06
N ASN A 142 5.40 22.30 -26.36
CA ASN A 142 4.88 22.07 -27.70
C ASN A 142 3.44 22.57 -27.81
N THR A 143 3.21 23.62 -28.61
CA THR A 143 1.86 24.12 -28.87
C THR A 143 0.99 23.01 -29.49
N CYS A 144 -0.09 22.65 -28.79
CA CYS A 144 -1.12 21.74 -29.30
C CYS A 144 -2.38 22.57 -29.59
N PRO A 145 -3.01 22.42 -30.77
CA PRO A 145 -4.17 23.25 -31.14
C PRO A 145 -5.42 22.92 -30.34
N ASN A 146 -5.53 21.70 -29.80
CA ASN A 146 -6.64 21.28 -28.96
C ASN A 146 -6.23 20.14 -28.00
N VAL A 147 -7.12 19.84 -27.05
CA VAL A 147 -6.90 18.80 -26.02
C VAL A 147 -6.84 17.39 -26.62
N GLU A 148 -7.52 17.16 -27.75
CA GLU A 148 -7.49 15.86 -28.44
C GLU A 148 -6.09 15.55 -28.97
N GLU A 149 -5.46 16.51 -29.64
CA GLU A 149 -4.09 16.37 -30.13
C GLU A 149 -3.09 16.27 -28.98
N MET A 150 -3.32 17.01 -27.90
CA MET A 150 -2.53 16.92 -26.68
C MET A 150 -2.58 15.49 -26.10
N ALA A 151 -3.76 14.87 -26.04
CA ALA A 151 -3.90 13.50 -25.55
C ALA A 151 -3.25 12.46 -26.47
N LYS A 152 -3.34 12.63 -27.81
CA LYS A 152 -2.65 11.76 -28.77
C LYS A 152 -1.14 11.83 -28.61
N LYS A 153 -0.57 13.04 -28.53
CA LYS A 153 0.88 13.23 -28.26
C LYS A 153 1.27 12.66 -26.90
N ALA A 154 0.43 12.82 -25.88
CA ALA A 154 0.67 12.24 -24.56
C ALA A 154 0.71 10.70 -24.59
N ASP A 155 -0.17 10.06 -25.37
CA ASP A 155 -0.16 8.60 -25.57
C ASP A 155 1.17 8.13 -26.20
N GLU A 156 1.66 8.84 -27.22
CA GLU A 156 2.95 8.57 -27.87
C GLU A 156 4.12 8.73 -26.89
N LEU A 157 4.13 9.82 -26.12
CA LEU A 157 5.16 10.09 -25.11
C LEU A 157 5.18 9.05 -23.99
N LEU A 158 4.01 8.56 -23.55
CA LEU A 158 3.94 7.45 -22.60
C LEU A 158 4.49 6.15 -23.18
N ALA A 159 4.15 5.83 -24.43
CA ALA A 159 4.61 4.61 -25.09
C ALA A 159 6.14 4.60 -25.26
N LEU A 160 6.75 5.76 -25.53
CA LEU A 160 8.21 5.91 -25.56
C LEU A 160 8.85 5.71 -24.18
N ASN A 161 8.16 6.15 -23.12
CA ASN A 161 8.64 6.03 -21.75
C ASN A 161 8.53 4.58 -21.22
N SER A 162 7.54 3.81 -21.68
CA SER A 162 7.39 2.38 -21.32
C SER A 162 8.32 1.45 -22.11
N ASN A 163 8.69 1.82 -23.34
CA ASN A 163 9.54 1.01 -24.21
C ASN A 163 11.03 1.30 -24.07
N SER A 164 11.42 2.27 -23.23
CA SER A 164 12.82 2.57 -22.95
C SER A 164 13.24 1.94 -21.63
N PRO A 165 14.10 0.91 -21.63
CA PRO A 165 14.81 0.51 -20.42
C PRO A 165 15.83 1.57 -19.94
N ASN A 166 16.01 2.67 -20.69
CA ASN A 166 17.15 3.59 -20.53
C ASN A 166 16.81 5.08 -20.46
N SER A 167 15.63 5.49 -19.97
CA SER A 167 15.39 6.93 -19.77
C SER A 167 14.42 7.29 -18.65
N VAL A 168 14.80 6.96 -17.42
CA VAL A 168 14.83 7.95 -16.33
C VAL A 168 16.08 7.61 -15.52
N TYR A 169 16.90 8.59 -15.15
CA TYR A 169 17.70 8.50 -13.93
C TYR A 169 16.73 8.43 -12.73
N ALA A 170 15.95 7.34 -12.67
CA ALA A 170 15.33 6.90 -11.46
C ALA A 170 16.46 6.13 -10.79
N VAL A 171 16.86 6.59 -9.61
CA VAL A 171 17.59 5.75 -8.66
C VAL A 171 16.63 4.62 -8.26
N LYS A 172 16.43 3.67 -9.17
CA LYS A 172 15.65 2.46 -8.99
C LYS A 172 16.54 1.25 -9.26
N GLU A 173 17.81 1.38 -8.89
CA GLU A 173 18.74 0.28 -8.73
C GLU A 173 19.72 0.54 -7.58
N GLN A 174 19.27 1.31 -6.59
CA GLN A 174 19.81 1.22 -5.22
C GLN A 174 18.76 0.69 -4.25
N SER A 175 17.49 0.54 -4.62
CA SER A 175 16.47 0.07 -3.67
C SER A 175 16.56 -1.45 -3.45
N GLY A 176 16.77 -2.24 -4.51
CA GLY A 176 16.96 -3.69 -4.37
C GLY A 176 18.28 -3.99 -3.65
N ASP A 177 19.35 -3.36 -4.12
CA ASP A 177 20.68 -3.54 -3.54
C ASP A 177 20.78 -2.97 -2.12
N ARG A 178 20.20 -1.78 -1.82
CA ARG A 178 20.14 -1.27 -0.43
C ARG A 178 19.16 -2.05 0.42
N ALA A 179 18.03 -2.55 -0.08
CA ALA A 179 17.16 -3.41 0.72
C ALA A 179 17.88 -4.71 1.09
N GLN A 180 18.59 -5.32 0.14
CA GLN A 180 19.35 -6.53 0.37
C GLN A 180 20.59 -6.30 1.27
N ILE A 181 21.27 -5.16 1.11
CA ILE A 181 22.36 -4.71 2.00
C ILE A 181 21.81 -4.38 3.40
N LEU A 182 20.64 -3.73 3.50
CA LEU A 182 19.99 -3.42 4.78
C LEU A 182 19.48 -4.69 5.46
N GLU A 183 18.92 -5.64 4.72
CA GLU A 183 18.54 -6.96 5.21
C GLU A 183 19.76 -7.74 5.72
N GLN A 184 20.88 -7.73 4.98
CA GLN A 184 22.15 -8.28 5.47
C GLN A 184 22.65 -7.55 6.73
N ARG A 185 22.53 -6.22 6.79
CA ARG A 185 22.96 -5.43 7.95
C ARG A 185 22.07 -5.67 9.16
N ILE A 186 20.77 -5.86 8.95
CA ILE A 186 19.79 -6.22 9.98
C ILE A 186 20.09 -7.63 10.48
N ALA A 187 20.37 -8.59 9.59
CA ALA A 187 20.78 -9.94 9.99
C ALA A 187 22.09 -9.96 10.79
N ASP A 188 23.10 -9.18 10.39
CA ASP A 188 24.37 -9.04 11.15
C ASP A 188 24.15 -8.34 12.50
N LEU A 189 23.30 -7.29 12.54
CA LEU A 189 22.93 -6.62 13.78
C LEU A 189 22.14 -7.53 14.72
N GLU A 190 21.23 -8.37 14.20
CA GLU A 190 20.50 -9.36 14.98
C GLU A 190 21.43 -10.42 15.55
N GLU A 191 22.42 -10.89 14.79
CA GLU A 191 23.41 -11.86 15.28
C GLU A 191 24.34 -11.25 16.34
N ARG A 192 24.74 -9.97 16.16
CA ARG A 192 25.45 -9.20 17.19
C ARG A 192 24.60 -8.96 18.43
N PHE A 193 23.30 -8.73 18.28
CA PHE A 193 22.38 -8.58 19.40
C PHE A 193 22.15 -9.90 20.14
N ARG A 194 22.01 -11.03 19.42
CA ARG A 194 21.93 -12.38 20.01
C ARG A 194 23.20 -12.76 20.76
N SER A 195 24.37 -12.41 20.25
CA SER A 195 25.66 -12.67 20.91
C SER A 195 25.87 -11.78 22.14
N LEU A 196 25.47 -10.51 22.10
CA LEU A 196 25.42 -9.64 23.29
C LEU A 196 24.41 -10.14 24.33
N ASN A 197 23.26 -10.65 23.89
CA ASN A 197 22.23 -11.21 24.77
C ASN A 197 22.52 -12.65 25.23
N ARG A 198 23.54 -13.31 24.65
CA ARG A 198 24.13 -14.57 25.11
C ARG A 198 25.22 -14.38 26.16
N GLN A 199 25.56 -13.15 26.56
CA GLN A 199 26.30 -12.96 27.79
C GLN A 199 25.47 -13.55 28.95
N PRO A 200 26.01 -14.52 29.71
CA PRO A 200 25.35 -14.94 30.93
C PRO A 200 25.29 -13.71 31.81
N ARG A 201 24.08 -13.22 32.09
CA ARG A 201 23.85 -12.42 33.30
C ARG A 201 24.43 -13.25 34.43
N HIS A 202 25.61 -12.87 34.93
CA HIS A 202 26.16 -13.35 36.18
C HIS A 202 25.19 -12.91 37.27
N ARG A 203 24.14 -13.73 37.44
CA ARG A 203 23.20 -13.64 38.54
C ARG A 203 24.00 -14.09 39.74
N SER A 204 24.27 -13.14 40.62
CA SER A 204 24.86 -13.33 41.94
C SER A 204 24.05 -14.39 42.68
N GLN A 205 24.45 -15.65 42.58
CA GLN A 205 23.94 -16.74 43.37
C GLN A 205 25.02 -17.05 44.39
N THR A 206 24.86 -16.51 45.58
CA THR A 206 25.56 -16.95 46.77
C THR A 206 25.15 -18.39 47.10
N PRO A 207 26.09 -19.32 47.28
CA PRO A 207 25.81 -20.55 48.01
C PRO A 207 26.49 -20.47 49.38
N SER A 208 25.67 -20.52 50.42
CA SER A 208 26.09 -20.76 51.79
C SER A 208 26.81 -22.12 51.92
N PRO A 209 27.78 -22.29 52.84
CA PRO A 209 28.77 -23.36 52.76
C PRO A 209 28.23 -24.67 53.35
N ARG A 210 28.15 -25.72 52.54
CA ARG A 210 27.98 -27.10 53.04
C ARG A 210 29.34 -27.79 53.08
N ARG A 211 29.81 -28.01 54.30
CA ARG A 211 30.92 -28.90 54.65
C ARG A 211 30.70 -30.28 54.03
N GLN A 212 31.73 -30.86 53.41
CA GLN A 212 32.17 -32.23 53.72
C GLN A 212 33.51 -32.57 53.06
N ASN A 213 34.31 -33.28 53.85
CA ASN A 213 35.56 -33.96 53.55
C ASN A 213 35.56 -34.70 52.21
N SER A 214 36.68 -34.65 51.48
CA SER A 214 37.42 -35.87 51.13
C SER A 214 38.78 -35.52 50.52
N SER A 215 39.81 -35.90 51.27
CA SER A 215 41.12 -36.40 50.84
C SER A 215 41.36 -36.56 49.34
N ARG A 216 42.39 -35.86 48.83
CA ARG A 216 43.31 -36.38 47.81
C ARG A 216 44.60 -35.53 47.77
N THR A 217 45.57 -36.04 48.51
CA THR A 217 46.99 -36.13 48.16
C THR A 217 47.41 -35.45 46.85
N ARG A 218 48.18 -34.37 46.96
CA ARG A 218 49.31 -34.10 46.06
C ARG A 218 50.52 -33.71 46.89
N GLN A 219 51.33 -34.74 47.17
CA GLN A 219 52.71 -34.60 47.60
C GLN A 219 53.45 -33.71 46.60
N ARG A 220 53.79 -32.50 47.02
CA ARG A 220 54.93 -31.78 46.47
C ARG A 220 56.01 -31.79 47.54
N THR A 221 57.05 -32.55 47.25
CA THR A 221 58.32 -32.66 47.97
C THR A 221 59.04 -31.32 47.94
N SER A 222 58.55 -30.35 48.71
CA SER A 222 59.28 -29.14 49.03
C SER A 222 60.15 -29.44 50.25
N SER A 223 61.48 -29.36 50.11
CA SER A 223 62.44 -29.53 51.20
C SER A 223 62.36 -28.42 52.25
N VAL A 224 61.53 -27.39 52.01
CA VAL A 224 61.31 -26.24 52.88
C VAL A 224 59.81 -26.03 53.13
N CYS A 225 59.46 -25.52 54.31
CA CYS A 225 58.06 -25.31 54.70
C CYS A 225 57.41 -24.17 53.91
N TYR A 226 56.07 -24.10 53.92
CA TYR A 226 55.30 -23.07 53.20
C TYR A 226 55.80 -21.64 53.44
N TYR A 227 56.18 -21.30 54.68
CA TYR A 227 56.65 -19.96 55.01
C TYR A 227 57.99 -19.64 54.32
N HIS A 228 58.93 -20.59 54.27
CA HIS A 228 60.19 -20.42 53.54
C HIS A 228 60.01 -20.51 52.02
N GLN A 229 59.03 -21.27 51.53
CA GLN A 229 58.69 -21.27 50.11
C GLN A 229 58.13 -19.92 49.65
N LYS A 230 57.36 -19.25 50.50
CA LYS A 230 56.70 -17.98 50.16
C LYS A 230 57.54 -16.73 50.46
N PHE A 231 58.34 -16.76 51.53
CA PHE A 231 59.05 -15.57 52.05
C PHE A 231 60.58 -15.73 52.12
N GLY A 232 61.13 -16.90 51.79
CA GLY A 232 62.58 -17.14 51.79
C GLY A 232 63.26 -16.83 53.13
N ALA A 233 64.44 -16.20 53.08
CA ALA A 233 65.25 -15.85 54.26
C ALA A 233 64.58 -14.85 55.22
N GLN A 234 63.53 -14.15 54.78
CA GLN A 234 62.80 -13.19 55.61
C GLN A 234 61.66 -13.85 56.42
N ALA A 235 61.50 -15.18 56.32
CA ALA A 235 60.48 -15.89 57.05
C ALA A 235 60.75 -15.86 58.57
N ARG A 236 59.89 -15.16 59.30
CA ARG A 236 59.97 -15.05 60.77
C ARG A 236 59.51 -16.32 61.52
N LYS A 237 58.92 -17.30 60.81
CA LYS A 237 58.38 -18.54 61.41
C LYS A 237 58.73 -19.74 60.54
N CYS A 238 59.28 -20.80 61.17
CA CYS A 238 59.58 -22.09 60.54
C CYS A 238 58.68 -23.18 61.12
N ARG A 239 58.23 -24.12 60.29
CA ARG A 239 57.52 -25.33 60.73
C ARG A 239 58.23 -26.57 60.20
N SER A 240 58.53 -27.52 61.09
CA SER A 240 59.17 -28.78 60.72
C SER A 240 58.19 -29.75 60.04
N PRO A 241 58.67 -30.66 59.15
CA PRO A 241 60.05 -30.83 58.72
C PRO A 241 60.46 -29.81 57.64
N CYS A 242 61.43 -28.96 57.95
CA CYS A 242 61.99 -27.96 57.04
C CYS A 242 63.51 -28.05 57.10
N ARG A 243 64.18 -28.17 55.95
CA ARG A 243 65.65 -28.22 55.86
C ARG A 243 66.29 -26.82 55.75
N TYR A 244 65.52 -25.74 55.92
CA TYR A 244 66.02 -24.37 55.83
C TYR A 244 66.77 -23.97 57.10
N GLN A 245 68.06 -23.63 56.98
CA GLN A 245 68.92 -23.20 58.08
C GLN A 245 68.88 -21.66 58.21
N GLY A 246 68.65 -21.14 59.42
CA GLY A 246 68.75 -19.70 59.71
C GLY A 246 67.45 -18.96 60.07
N ASN A 247 66.65 -19.48 61.00
CA ASN A 247 65.62 -18.67 61.64
C ASN A 247 66.25 -17.88 62.80
N ALA A 248 66.60 -16.61 62.57
CA ALA A 248 67.02 -15.76 63.67
C ALA A 248 65.85 -15.55 64.65
N HIS A 249 65.96 -16.14 65.84
CA HIS A 249 65.11 -15.86 66.98
C HIS A 249 65.57 -14.53 67.61
N PRO A 250 64.73 -13.50 67.76
CA PRO A 250 64.93 -12.56 68.84
C PRO A 250 64.46 -13.24 70.12
N GLU A 251 65.40 -13.50 71.03
CA GLU A 251 65.12 -13.69 72.44
C GLU A 251 64.39 -12.45 72.97
N THR A 252 63.30 -12.65 73.70
CA THR A 252 62.92 -11.73 74.77
C THR A 252 62.78 -12.55 76.04
N SER A 253 63.88 -12.58 76.79
CA SER A 253 63.93 -12.91 78.21
C SER A 253 63.07 -11.92 78.99
N TRP A 254 62.36 -12.45 79.99
CA TRP A 254 61.59 -11.71 80.98
C TRP A 254 62.47 -10.76 81.80
N GLN A 255 61.96 -9.54 82.03
CA GLN A 255 61.99 -8.81 83.31
C GLN A 255 60.64 -8.11 83.48
#